data_AF-A0A7D5NXW1-F1
#
_entry.id   AF-A0A7D5NXW1-F1
#
_cell.length_a   1.000
_cell.length_b   1.000
_cell.length_c   1.000
_cell.angle_alpha   90.00
_cell.angle_beta   90.00
_cell.angle_gamma   90.00
#
_symmetry.space_group_name_H-M   'P 1'
#
loop_
_entity.id
_entity.type
_entity.pdbx_description
1 polymer ?
#
loop_
_entity_poly.entity_id
_entity_poly.type
_entity_poly.pdbx_seq_one_letter_code
_entity_poly.pdbx_strand_id
1 'polypeptide(L)'
;MRVAVAGTFGPIHDGHRALFRKALERGDEGVLVALTSDEFARGKRERPVPDFTDRRERLRAELDRVDEWGRDVEIRELHDEHGIASTEPTLDALVVSPETAHEIADINAERVRRNLAPMEGFVVPFVRAADGERISSTRLVGGEIDEHGELAAPAKSGEQGSADGAAVDSRPDR
;
A
#
# COMPACT_ATOMS: atom_id res chain seq x y z
N MET A 1 0.51 -22.76 -9.29
CA MET A 1 0.36 -21.47 -9.96
C MET A 1 1.44 -20.48 -9.55
N ARG A 2 1.89 -19.68 -10.52
CA ARG A 2 2.76 -18.52 -10.31
C ARG A 2 1.91 -17.26 -10.16
N VAL A 3 2.07 -16.57 -9.03
CA VAL A 3 1.17 -15.47 -8.62
C VAL A 3 1.93 -14.15 -8.58
N ALA A 4 1.34 -13.10 -9.15
CA ALA A 4 1.88 -11.75 -9.09
C ALA A 4 1.15 -10.86 -8.09
N VAL A 5 1.89 -9.93 -7.48
CA VAL A 5 1.34 -8.80 -6.73
C VAL A 5 2.19 -7.56 -7.03
N ALA A 6 1.55 -6.41 -7.27
CA ALA A 6 2.23 -5.20 -7.71
C ALA A 6 1.89 -4.00 -6.80
N GLY A 7 2.86 -3.12 -6.58
CA GLY A 7 2.61 -1.91 -5.80
C GLY A 7 3.85 -1.10 -5.46
N THR A 8 3.61 0.06 -4.84
CA THR A 8 4.68 0.94 -4.36
C THR A 8 5.29 0.44 -3.05
N PHE A 9 4.47 -0.21 -2.20
CA PHE A 9 4.88 -0.83 -0.93
C PHE A 9 5.78 0.05 -0.05
N GLY A 10 5.34 1.28 0.24
CA GLY A 10 6.11 2.18 1.09
C GLY A 10 5.30 3.36 1.64
N PRO A 11 5.23 3.56 2.97
CA PRO A 11 5.52 2.58 4.04
C PRO A 11 4.59 1.35 3.98
N ILE A 12 5.09 0.21 4.46
CA ILE A 12 4.34 -1.06 4.55
C ILE A 12 3.40 -1.03 5.76
N HIS A 13 2.25 -1.68 5.64
CA HIS A 13 1.21 -1.77 6.66
C HIS A 13 0.39 -3.06 6.47
N ASP A 14 -0.53 -3.35 7.38
CA ASP A 14 -1.28 -4.62 7.37
C ASP A 14 -2.12 -4.85 6.10
N GLY A 15 -2.62 -3.79 5.46
CA GLY A 15 -3.21 -3.88 4.12
C GLY A 15 -2.28 -4.49 3.06
N HIS A 16 -0.99 -4.12 3.02
CA HIS A 16 -0.03 -4.74 2.11
C HIS A 16 0.30 -6.18 2.52
N ARG A 17 0.42 -6.44 3.83
CA ARG A 17 0.67 -7.80 4.34
C ARG A 17 -0.45 -8.76 3.98
N ALA A 18 -1.70 -8.29 3.92
CA ALA A 18 -2.83 -9.10 3.44
C ALA A 18 -2.67 -9.50 1.96
N LEU A 19 -2.19 -8.60 1.11
CA LEU A 19 -1.87 -8.92 -0.29
C LEU A 19 -0.73 -9.94 -0.39
N PHE A 20 0.35 -9.73 0.36
CA PHE A 20 1.49 -10.64 0.39
C PHE A 20 1.10 -12.04 0.85
N ARG A 21 0.38 -12.15 1.96
CA ARG A 21 -0.14 -13.43 2.46
C ARG A 21 -0.97 -14.14 1.41
N LYS A 22 -1.86 -13.41 0.71
CA LYS A 22 -2.68 -14.03 -0.33
C LYS A 22 -1.84 -14.54 -1.50
N ALA A 23 -0.82 -13.79 -1.91
CA ALA A 23 0.09 -14.20 -2.97
C ALA A 23 0.90 -15.44 -2.57
N LEU A 24 1.42 -15.49 -1.34
CA LEU A 24 2.20 -16.61 -0.82
C LEU A 24 1.34 -17.86 -0.58
N GLU A 25 0.11 -17.69 -0.10
CA GLU A 25 -0.88 -18.78 0.04
C GLU A 25 -1.12 -19.48 -1.30
N ARG A 26 -1.31 -18.70 -2.37
CA ARG A 26 -1.68 -19.20 -3.70
C ARG A 26 -0.49 -19.58 -4.58
N GLY A 27 0.67 -18.95 -4.39
CA GLY A 27 1.83 -19.05 -5.28
C GLY A 27 2.72 -20.27 -5.01
N ASP A 28 2.17 -21.47 -5.16
CA ASP A 28 2.90 -22.73 -4.96
C ASP A 28 3.99 -23.01 -5.99
N GLU A 29 3.91 -22.41 -7.19
CA GLU A 29 4.98 -22.43 -8.20
C GLU A 29 5.88 -21.18 -8.16
N GLY A 30 5.62 -20.25 -7.24
CA GLY A 30 6.39 -19.04 -7.02
C GLY A 30 5.55 -17.77 -6.98
N VAL A 31 6.12 -16.73 -6.36
CA VAL A 31 5.50 -15.41 -6.22
C VAL A 31 6.39 -14.36 -6.86
N LEU A 32 5.78 -13.55 -7.72
CA LEU A 32 6.41 -12.37 -8.31
C LEU A 32 5.87 -11.11 -7.67
N VAL A 33 6.73 -10.37 -6.98
CA VAL A 33 6.39 -9.08 -6.39
C VAL A 33 6.97 -7.97 -7.25
N ALA A 34 6.10 -7.22 -7.93
CA ALA A 34 6.48 -6.08 -8.74
C ALA A 34 6.49 -4.80 -7.88
N LEU A 35 7.68 -4.24 -7.67
CA LEU A 35 7.90 -3.03 -6.88
C LEU A 35 8.13 -1.84 -7.82
N THR A 36 7.34 -0.78 -7.70
CA THR A 36 7.50 0.40 -8.56
C THR A 36 8.87 1.05 -8.39
N SER A 37 9.48 1.51 -9.50
CA SER A 37 10.68 2.36 -9.48
C SER A 37 10.44 3.68 -8.74
N ASP A 38 11.52 4.39 -8.41
CA ASP A 38 11.40 5.69 -7.73
C ASP A 38 10.76 6.76 -8.60
N GLU A 39 11.07 6.78 -9.89
CA GLU A 39 10.47 7.70 -10.85
C GLU A 39 8.95 7.47 -10.92
N PHE A 40 8.53 6.21 -11.04
CA PHE A 40 7.12 5.86 -11.12
C PHE A 40 6.39 6.14 -9.80
N ALA A 41 7.02 5.82 -8.67
CA ALA A 41 6.45 6.06 -7.35
C ALA A 41 6.24 7.56 -7.09
N ARG A 42 7.23 8.40 -7.40
CA ARG A 42 7.14 9.87 -7.21
C ARG A 42 6.17 10.52 -8.19
N GLY A 43 6.00 9.97 -9.40
CA GLY A 43 5.02 10.46 -10.37
C GLY A 43 3.56 10.18 -9.99
N LYS A 44 3.30 9.11 -9.22
CA LYS A 44 1.93 8.68 -8.85
C LYS A 44 1.53 9.03 -7.40
N ARG A 45 2.45 9.54 -6.56
CA ARG A 45 2.20 9.78 -5.13
C ARG A 45 2.49 11.23 -4.75
N GLU A 46 1.53 11.87 -4.09
CA GLU A 46 1.68 13.25 -3.58
C GLU A 46 2.47 13.32 -2.27
N ARG A 47 2.70 12.16 -1.63
CA ARG A 47 3.44 12.04 -0.36
C ARG A 47 4.88 11.59 -0.60
N PRO A 48 5.80 11.84 0.36
CA PRO A 48 7.12 11.23 0.34
C PRO A 48 7.04 9.70 0.25
N VAL A 49 7.89 9.14 -0.61
CA VAL A 49 8.06 7.70 -0.77
C VAL A 49 9.54 7.39 -0.54
N PRO A 50 9.89 6.38 0.28
CA PRO A 50 11.28 5.95 0.43
C PRO A 50 11.87 5.48 -0.91
N ASP A 51 13.19 5.52 -1.03
CA ASP A 51 13.88 5.11 -2.25
C ASP A 51 13.72 3.61 -2.53
N PHE A 52 13.93 3.21 -3.78
CA PHE A 52 13.62 1.87 -4.27
C PHE A 52 14.39 0.81 -3.49
N THR A 53 15.68 1.04 -3.24
CA THR A 53 16.53 0.13 -2.46
C THR A 53 15.96 -0.10 -1.07
N ASP A 54 15.62 0.96 -0.34
CA ASP A 54 15.05 0.88 1.01
C ASP A 54 13.70 0.15 1.00
N ARG A 55 12.85 0.45 0.00
CA ARG A 55 11.56 -0.23 -0.16
C ARG A 55 11.75 -1.71 -0.46
N ARG A 56 12.70 -2.06 -1.33
CA ARG A 56 13.00 -3.45 -1.71
C ARG A 56 13.51 -4.25 -0.51
N GLU A 57 14.41 -3.69 0.29
CA GLU A 57 14.94 -4.35 1.49
C GLU A 57 13.84 -4.59 2.53
N ARG A 58 13.04 -3.55 2.82
CA ARG A 58 11.88 -3.66 3.73
C ARG A 58 10.88 -4.69 3.21
N LEU A 59 10.53 -4.60 1.93
CA LEU A 59 9.62 -5.53 1.28
C LEU A 59 10.11 -6.98 1.40
N ARG A 60 11.41 -7.23 1.14
CA ARG A 60 11.99 -8.56 1.28
C ARG A 60 11.87 -9.07 2.71
N ALA A 61 12.26 -8.27 3.69
CA ALA A 61 12.16 -8.63 5.10
C ALA A 61 10.72 -8.89 5.54
N GLU A 62 9.75 -8.13 5.03
CA GLU A 62 8.32 -8.35 5.32
C GLU A 62 7.81 -9.65 4.69
N LEU A 63 8.16 -9.92 3.42
CA LEU A 63 7.79 -11.16 2.72
C LEU A 63 8.34 -12.38 3.45
N ASP A 64 9.63 -12.37 3.80
CA ASP A 64 10.27 -13.45 4.55
C ASP A 64 9.62 -13.67 5.92
N ARG A 65 9.07 -12.62 6.54
CA ARG A 65 8.39 -12.73 7.84
C ARG A 65 6.98 -13.30 7.75
N VAL A 66 6.23 -12.98 6.69
CA VAL A 66 4.84 -13.43 6.53
C VAL A 66 4.72 -14.73 5.72
N ASP A 67 5.82 -15.23 5.16
CA ASP A 67 5.84 -16.47 4.41
C ASP A 67 5.81 -17.70 5.33
N GLU A 68 4.61 -18.21 5.54
CA GLU A 68 4.35 -19.45 6.27
C GLU A 68 4.45 -20.71 5.37
N TRP A 69 4.63 -20.52 4.06
CA TRP A 69 4.57 -21.60 3.07
C TRP A 69 5.93 -21.93 2.43
N GLY A 70 6.97 -21.13 2.66
CA GLY A 70 8.30 -21.32 2.10
C GLY A 70 8.31 -21.17 0.58
N ARG A 71 7.69 -20.11 0.06
CA ARG A 71 7.59 -19.85 -1.39
C ARG A 71 8.87 -19.26 -1.94
N ASP A 72 9.13 -19.55 -3.22
CA ASP A 72 10.13 -18.81 -3.97
C ASP A 72 9.56 -17.43 -4.34
N VAL A 73 10.24 -16.38 -3.91
CA VAL A 73 9.77 -15.00 -4.06
C VAL A 73 10.78 -14.19 -4.87
N GLU A 74 10.35 -13.78 -6.06
CA GLU A 74 11.09 -12.92 -6.95
C GLU A 74 10.58 -11.48 -6.81
N ILE A 75 11.49 -10.52 -6.57
CA ILE A 75 11.14 -9.08 -6.57
C ILE A 75 11.69 -8.45 -7.83
N ARG A 76 10.82 -7.85 -8.65
CA ARG A 76 11.19 -7.13 -9.87
C ARG A 76 10.82 -5.66 -9.78
N GLU A 77 11.68 -4.81 -10.34
CA GLU A 77 11.38 -3.40 -10.50
C GLU A 77 10.37 -3.17 -11.63
N LEU A 78 9.44 -2.24 -11.41
CA LEU A 78 8.36 -1.91 -12.32
C LEU A 78 8.45 -0.43 -12.72
N HIS A 79 8.56 -0.18 -14.02
CA HIS A 79 8.69 1.18 -14.58
C HIS A 79 7.38 1.69 -15.19
N ASP A 80 6.37 0.84 -15.34
CA ASP A 80 5.09 1.17 -15.94
C ASP A 80 3.95 0.35 -15.31
N GLU A 81 2.71 0.84 -15.39
CA GLU A 81 1.58 0.35 -14.57
C GLU A 81 1.14 -1.10 -14.82
N HIS A 82 1.37 -1.65 -16.01
CA HIS A 82 0.87 -3.00 -16.37
C HIS A 82 1.96 -3.92 -16.92
N GLY A 83 3.21 -3.46 -17.00
CA GLY A 83 4.25 -4.07 -17.81
C GLY A 83 4.50 -5.52 -17.46
N ILE A 84 4.71 -5.82 -16.18
CA ILE A 84 5.00 -7.19 -15.75
C ILE A 84 3.76 -8.09 -15.89
N ALA A 85 2.58 -7.61 -15.47
CA ALA A 85 1.36 -8.42 -15.46
C ALA A 85 0.85 -8.77 -16.87
N SER A 86 1.01 -7.86 -17.82
CA SER A 86 0.53 -8.03 -19.20
C SER A 86 1.50 -8.76 -20.12
N THR A 87 2.80 -8.84 -19.76
CA THR A 87 3.84 -9.41 -20.64
C THR A 87 4.40 -10.73 -20.16
N GLU A 88 4.39 -11.03 -18.86
CA GLU A 88 4.96 -12.25 -18.31
C GLU A 88 4.06 -13.46 -18.62
N PRO A 89 4.49 -14.38 -19.51
CA PRO A 89 3.66 -15.52 -19.92
C PRO A 89 3.46 -16.53 -18.81
N THR A 90 4.38 -16.59 -17.85
CA THR A 90 4.39 -17.58 -16.78
C THR A 90 3.44 -17.22 -15.63
N LEU A 91 2.80 -16.06 -15.63
CA LEU A 91 1.85 -15.67 -14.59
C LEU A 91 0.47 -16.31 -14.83
N ASP A 92 -0.04 -16.95 -13.78
CA ASP A 92 -1.36 -17.57 -13.74
C ASP A 92 -2.40 -16.70 -13.04
N ALA A 93 -1.97 -15.93 -12.04
CA ALA A 93 -2.87 -15.11 -11.23
C ALA A 93 -2.26 -13.78 -10.77
N LEU A 94 -3.14 -12.82 -10.50
CA LEU A 94 -2.81 -11.50 -9.98
C LEU A 94 -3.58 -11.23 -8.68
N VAL A 95 -2.87 -10.83 -7.64
CA VAL A 95 -3.44 -10.37 -6.37
C VAL A 95 -3.53 -8.85 -6.38
N VAL A 96 -4.73 -8.33 -6.10
CA VAL A 96 -5.04 -6.90 -6.16
C VAL A 96 -5.84 -6.46 -4.93
N SER A 97 -5.81 -5.16 -4.65
CA SER A 97 -6.74 -4.54 -3.71
C SER A 97 -8.07 -4.25 -4.43
N PRO A 98 -9.14 -3.88 -3.71
CA PRO A 98 -10.38 -3.43 -4.34
C PRO A 98 -10.18 -2.16 -5.17
N GLU A 99 -9.12 -1.36 -4.92
CA GLU A 99 -8.80 -0.17 -5.72
C GLU A 99 -8.38 -0.55 -7.13
N THR A 100 -7.53 -1.58 -7.26
CA THR A 100 -6.94 -1.99 -8.55
C THR A 100 -7.64 -3.21 -9.15
N ALA A 101 -8.75 -3.66 -8.58
CA ALA A 101 -9.51 -4.81 -9.07
C ALA A 101 -10.03 -4.64 -10.51
N HIS A 102 -10.38 -3.40 -10.89
CA HIS A 102 -10.83 -3.09 -12.24
C HIS A 102 -9.74 -3.31 -13.30
N GLU A 103 -8.46 -3.15 -12.93
CA GLU A 103 -7.32 -3.30 -13.84
C GLU A 103 -7.13 -4.75 -14.32
N ILE A 104 -7.66 -5.76 -13.60
CA ILE A 104 -7.58 -7.17 -14.02
C ILE A 104 -8.19 -7.36 -15.41
N ALA A 105 -9.32 -6.71 -15.68
CA ALA A 105 -10.00 -6.82 -16.97
C ALA A 105 -9.14 -6.23 -18.11
N ASP A 106 -8.54 -5.07 -17.88
CA ASP A 106 -7.69 -4.39 -18.85
C ASP A 106 -6.40 -5.18 -19.12
N ILE A 107 -5.78 -5.71 -18.06
CA ILE A 107 -4.60 -6.59 -18.15
C ILE A 107 -4.95 -7.85 -18.95
N ASN A 108 -6.08 -8.50 -18.69
CA ASN A 108 -6.48 -9.69 -19.43
C ASN A 108 -6.79 -9.39 -20.90
N ALA A 109 -7.38 -8.24 -21.20
CA ALA A 109 -7.60 -7.80 -22.58
C ALA A 109 -6.26 -7.57 -23.33
N GLU A 110 -5.25 -6.99 -22.68
CA GLU A 110 -3.90 -6.85 -23.23
C GLU A 110 -3.23 -8.22 -23.43
N ARG A 111 -3.35 -9.13 -22.46
CA ARG A 111 -2.80 -10.49 -22.56
C ARG A 111 -3.38 -11.25 -23.75
N VAL A 112 -4.69 -11.20 -23.97
CA VAL A 112 -5.33 -11.81 -25.14
C VAL A 112 -4.81 -11.20 -26.43
N ARG A 113 -4.64 -9.87 -26.50
CA ARG A 113 -4.03 -9.20 -27.66
C ARG A 113 -2.60 -9.66 -27.94
N ARG A 114 -1.89 -10.14 -26.92
CA ARG A 114 -0.53 -10.70 -27.00
C ARG A 114 -0.48 -12.23 -27.16
N ASN A 115 -1.62 -12.89 -27.36
CA ASN A 115 -1.74 -14.36 -27.40
C ASN A 115 -1.30 -15.05 -26.09
N LEU A 116 -1.49 -14.37 -24.95
CA LEU A 116 -1.28 -14.92 -23.62
C LEU A 116 -2.62 -15.33 -23.00
N ALA A 117 -2.58 -16.37 -22.16
CA ALA A 117 -3.76 -16.79 -21.40
C ALA A 117 -4.17 -15.70 -20.39
N PRO A 118 -5.47 -15.45 -20.20
CA PRO A 118 -5.95 -14.57 -19.15
C PRO A 118 -5.58 -15.15 -17.77
N MET A 119 -5.38 -14.28 -16.80
CA MET A 119 -5.04 -14.63 -15.42
C MET A 119 -6.27 -14.59 -14.52
N GLU A 120 -6.22 -15.40 -13.46
CA GLU A 120 -7.15 -15.31 -12.34
C GLU A 120 -6.87 -14.06 -11.49
N GLY A 121 -7.92 -13.39 -11.03
CA GLY A 121 -7.81 -12.23 -10.15
C GLY A 121 -8.22 -12.54 -8.72
N PHE A 122 -7.31 -12.35 -7.76
CA PHE A 122 -7.61 -12.43 -6.34
C PHE A 122 -7.74 -11.03 -5.74
N VAL A 123 -8.97 -10.63 -5.44
CA VAL A 123 -9.24 -9.34 -4.77
C VAL A 123 -9.20 -9.53 -3.25
N VAL A 124 -8.23 -8.90 -2.59
CA VAL A 124 -8.10 -8.93 -1.13
C VAL A 124 -8.87 -7.77 -0.52
N PRO A 125 -9.82 -7.98 0.41
CA PRO A 125 -10.55 -6.90 1.06
C PRO A 125 -9.65 -5.92 1.79
N PHE A 126 -10.13 -4.69 1.97
CA PHE A 126 -9.42 -3.70 2.78
C PHE A 126 -9.28 -4.15 4.23
N VAL A 127 -8.08 -3.94 4.79
CA VAL A 127 -7.85 -4.02 6.24
C VAL A 127 -8.27 -2.70 6.87
N ARG A 128 -9.00 -2.77 7.98
CA ARG A 128 -9.51 -1.62 8.72
C ARG A 128 -8.62 -1.31 9.93
N ALA A 129 -8.44 -0.02 10.19
CA ALA A 129 -7.85 0.52 11.40
C ALA A 129 -8.85 0.44 12.57
N ALA A 130 -8.39 0.80 13.77
CA ALA A 130 -9.19 0.76 14.99
C ALA A 130 -10.42 1.69 14.96
N ASP A 131 -10.40 2.75 14.14
CA ASP A 131 -11.55 3.63 13.88
C ASP A 131 -12.55 3.08 12.86
N GLY A 132 -12.28 1.90 12.28
CA GLY A 132 -13.11 1.28 11.26
C GLY A 132 -12.86 1.81 9.85
N GLU A 133 -12.04 2.84 9.66
CA GLU A 133 -11.61 3.30 8.34
C GLU A 133 -10.50 2.40 7.78
N ARG A 134 -10.18 2.54 6.49
CA ARG A 134 -9.14 1.72 5.85
C ARG A 134 -7.73 2.14 6.30
N ILE A 135 -6.87 1.15 6.54
CA ILE A 135 -5.42 1.39 6.69
C ILE A 135 -4.82 1.79 5.35
N SER A 136 -4.06 2.89 5.32
CA SER A 136 -3.32 3.30 4.12
C SER A 136 -1.99 3.96 4.46
N SER A 137 -1.01 3.86 3.56
CA SER A 137 0.27 4.54 3.70
C SER A 137 0.16 6.05 3.89
N THR A 138 -0.88 6.69 3.34
CA THR A 138 -1.10 8.13 3.53
C THR A 138 -1.40 8.46 4.99
N ARG A 139 -2.28 7.67 5.64
CA ARG A 139 -2.63 7.82 7.06
C ARG A 139 -1.46 7.49 7.99
N LEU A 140 -0.64 6.50 7.63
CA LEU A 140 0.64 6.22 8.32
C LEU A 140 1.58 7.43 8.27
N VAL A 141 1.81 7.98 7.07
CA VAL A 141 2.71 9.14 6.90
C VAL A 141 2.15 10.37 7.60
N GLY A 142 0.82 10.53 7.61
CA GLY A 142 0.13 11.59 8.36
C GLY A 142 0.17 11.41 9.88
N GLY A 143 0.62 10.26 10.38
CA GLY A 143 0.65 9.95 11.81
C GLY A 143 -0.74 9.78 12.42
N GLU A 144 -1.75 9.46 11.62
CA GLU A 144 -3.11 9.18 12.11
C GLU A 144 -3.18 7.78 12.73
N ILE A 145 -2.48 6.83 12.10
CA ILE A 145 -2.44 5.43 12.50
C ILE A 145 -1.02 4.88 12.39
N ASP A 146 -0.71 3.82 13.12
CA ASP A 146 0.50 3.02 12.91
C ASP A 146 0.33 1.97 11.80
N GLU A 147 1.36 1.14 11.58
CA GLU A 147 1.38 0.11 10.54
C GLU A 147 0.38 -1.04 10.74
N HIS A 148 -0.19 -1.17 11.94
CA HIS A 148 -1.22 -2.12 12.31
C HIS A 148 -2.63 -1.50 12.31
N GLY A 149 -2.71 -0.18 12.12
CA GLY A 149 -3.98 0.54 12.14
C GLY A 149 -4.41 0.98 13.54
N GLU A 150 -3.52 0.95 14.52
CA GLU A 150 -3.77 1.55 15.82
C GLU A 150 -3.71 3.07 15.71
N LEU A 151 -4.66 3.77 16.35
CA LEU A 151 -4.72 5.22 16.30
C LEU A 151 -3.53 5.83 17.04
N ALA A 152 -2.91 6.85 16.45
CA ALA A 152 -1.96 7.66 17.19
C ALA A 152 -2.68 8.33 18.38
N ALA A 153 -2.05 8.31 19.56
CA ALA A 153 -2.60 9.00 20.72
C ALA A 153 -2.87 10.47 20.35
N PRO A 154 -4.01 11.05 20.75
CA PRO A 154 -4.32 12.43 20.42
C PRO A 154 -3.17 13.31 20.91
N ALA A 155 -2.58 14.10 20.02
CA ALA A 155 -1.66 15.15 20.40
C ALA A 155 -2.38 15.98 21.47
N LYS A 156 -1.82 16.03 22.69
CA LYS A 156 -2.38 16.82 23.78
C LYS A 156 -2.69 18.20 23.23
N SER A 157 -3.98 18.49 23.05
CA SER A 157 -4.44 19.79 22.62
C SER A 157 -3.95 20.76 23.68
N GLY A 158 -2.93 21.55 23.35
CA GLY A 158 -2.34 22.50 24.27
C GLY A 158 -3.45 23.36 24.86
N GLU A 159 -3.49 23.39 26.19
CA GLU A 159 -4.26 24.32 26.99
C GLU A 159 -4.17 25.72 26.35
N GLN A 160 -5.27 26.17 25.74
CA GLN A 160 -5.49 27.61 25.58
C GLN A 160 -5.76 28.12 26.99
N GLY A 161 -4.69 28.55 27.66
CA GLY A 161 -4.77 29.30 28.89
C GLY A 161 -5.68 30.50 28.67
N SER A 162 -6.88 30.41 29.25
CA SER A 162 -7.80 31.51 29.40
C SER A 162 -7.16 32.50 30.39
N ALA A 163 -6.45 33.50 29.88
CA ALA A 163 -6.09 34.67 30.65
C ALA A 163 -7.30 35.61 30.65
N ASP A 164 -8.23 35.30 31.55
CA ASP A 164 -9.23 36.24 32.04
C ASP A 164 -8.51 37.24 32.96
N GLY A 165 -8.64 38.54 32.67
CA GLY A 165 -7.85 39.59 33.30
C GLY A 165 -8.46 40.96 33.02
N ALA A 166 -9.54 41.23 33.74
CA ALA A 166 -10.31 42.46 33.73
C ALA A 166 -9.46 43.75 33.88
N ALA A 167 -9.83 44.78 33.13
CA ALA A 167 -9.62 46.17 33.52
C ALA A 167 -10.89 46.96 33.24
N VAL A 168 -11.42 47.49 34.33
CA VAL A 168 -12.70 48.17 34.51
C VAL A 168 -12.65 49.59 33.92
N ASP A 169 -13.74 49.93 33.25
CA ASP A 169 -14.44 51.22 33.16
C ASP A 169 -13.78 52.45 33.81
N SER A 170 -13.74 53.56 33.05
CA SER A 170 -14.08 54.91 33.51
C SER A 170 -14.01 55.92 32.35
N ARG A 171 -15.16 56.22 31.73
CA ARG A 171 -15.43 57.58 31.22
C ARG A 171 -15.79 58.47 32.42
N PRO A 172 -15.54 59.79 32.38
CA PRO A 172 -16.63 60.69 31.96
C PRO A 172 -16.21 61.96 31.18
N ASP A 173 -17.08 62.31 30.23
CA ASP A 173 -17.75 63.62 30.07
C ASP A 173 -16.91 64.90 29.88
N ARG A 174 -16.71 65.32 28.63
CA ARG A 174 -17.23 66.56 27.98
C ARG A 174 -16.45 66.93 26.72
#